data_AF-A0A355X725-F1
#
_entry.id   AF-A0A355X725-F1
#
_cell.length_a   1.000
_cell.length_b   1.000
_cell.length_c   1.000
_cell.angle_alpha   90.00
_cell.angle_beta   90.00
_cell.angle_gamma   90.00
#
_symmetry.space_group_name_H-M   'P 1'
#
loop_
_entity.id
_entity.type
_entity.pdbx_description
1 polymer ?
#
loop_
_entity_poly.entity_id
_entity_poly.type
_entity_poly.pdbx_seq_one_letter_code
_entity_poly.pdbx_strand_id
1 'polypeptide(L)'
;MEKLQEIVKAMSNFVWGPVMLVFLVGTGIYLTIRLDFLTWRNLGYSLKKLFSKESRKTDNGQGDISPFSALMTALAATVGTGNIVGVATAMVLGGPGALVWMWISAAFGISTKFAECSLSLKYRT
;
A
#
# COMPACT_ATOMS: atom_id res chain seq x y z
N MET A 1 -4.59 38.30 -4.13
CA MET A 1 -4.50 36.98 -4.78
C MET A 1 -3.18 36.28 -4.48
N GLU A 2 -2.04 36.97 -4.54
CA GLU A 2 -0.71 36.38 -4.28
C GLU A 2 -0.53 35.88 -2.84
N LYS A 3 -0.90 36.67 -1.82
CA LYS A 3 -0.82 36.23 -0.41
C LYS A 3 -1.68 34.99 -0.09
N LEU A 4 -2.83 34.85 -0.74
CA LEU A 4 -3.67 33.66 -0.59
C LEU A 4 -2.98 32.43 -1.22
N GLN A 5 -2.37 32.59 -2.38
CA GLN A 5 -1.60 31.53 -3.02
C GLN A 5 -0.37 31.12 -2.19
N GLU A 6 0.30 32.08 -1.55
CA GLU A 6 1.42 31.78 -0.65
C GLU A 6 0.98 30.99 0.59
N ILE A 7 -0.12 31.39 1.24
CA ILE A 7 -0.68 30.66 2.38
C ILE A 7 -1.08 29.24 1.97
N VAL A 8 -1.77 29.09 0.83
CA VAL A 8 -2.18 27.77 0.32
C VAL A 8 -0.96 26.90 -0.02
N LYS A 9 0.08 27.47 -0.64
CA LYS A 9 1.34 26.75 -0.93
C LYS A 9 2.06 26.33 0.35
N ALA A 10 2.11 27.19 1.36
CA ALA A 10 2.74 26.87 2.65
C ALA A 10 2.01 25.73 3.35
N MET A 11 0.67 25.77 3.41
CA MET A 11 -0.12 24.66 3.97
C MET A 11 0.04 23.38 3.15
N SER A 12 0.04 23.49 1.83
CA SER A 12 0.21 22.32 0.95
C SER A 12 1.57 21.66 1.17
N ASN A 13 2.65 22.43 1.19
CA ASN A 13 4.00 21.91 1.44
C ASN A 13 4.15 21.33 2.84
N PHE A 14 3.46 21.90 3.83
CA PHE A 14 3.51 21.37 5.20
C PHE A 14 2.78 20.03 5.30
N VAL A 15 1.56 19.94 4.78
CA VAL A 15 0.73 18.72 4.87
C VAL A 15 1.27 17.64 3.94
N TRP A 16 1.45 17.93 2.64
CA TRP A 16 1.83 16.96 1.60
C TRP A 16 3.34 16.74 1.48
N GLY A 17 4.14 17.50 2.21
CA GLY A 17 5.59 17.36 2.22
C GLY A 17 6.06 16.28 3.21
N PRO A 18 7.10 16.57 4.02
CA PRO A 18 7.71 15.57 4.89
C PRO A 18 6.76 15.00 5.95
N VAL A 19 5.76 15.78 6.38
CA VAL A 19 4.84 15.39 7.45
C VAL A 19 3.99 14.19 7.04
N MET A 20 3.37 14.22 5.85
CA MET A 20 2.61 13.08 5.33
C MET A 20 3.49 11.83 5.19
N LEU A 21 4.73 11.98 4.70
CA LEU A 21 5.65 10.85 4.56
C LEU A 21 5.99 10.22 5.91
N VAL A 22 6.23 11.04 6.94
CA VAL A 22 6.49 10.56 8.31
C VAL A 22 5.27 9.85 8.87
N PHE A 23 4.05 10.37 8.67
CA PHE A 23 2.84 9.67 9.11
C PHE A 23 2.61 8.37 8.34
N LEU A 24 2.86 8.34 7.03
CA LEU A 24 2.64 7.16 6.20
C LEU A 24 3.60 6.03 6.58
N VAL A 25 4.91 6.32 6.67
CA VAL A 25 5.90 5.32 7.07
C VAL A 25 5.79 5.02 8.57
N GLY A 26 5.56 6.04 9.40
CA GLY A 26 5.42 5.90 10.85
C GLY A 26 4.22 5.04 11.27
N THR A 27 3.07 5.21 10.61
CA THR A 27 1.91 4.33 10.83
C THR A 27 2.19 2.92 10.33
N GLY A 28 2.88 2.75 9.20
CA GLY A 28 3.31 1.43 8.72
C GLY A 28 4.24 0.71 9.70
N ILE A 29 5.20 1.40 10.28
CA ILE A 29 6.09 0.86 11.33
C ILE A 29 5.29 0.52 12.58
N TYR A 30 4.45 1.45 13.07
CA TYR A 30 3.61 1.25 14.24
C TYR A 30 2.70 0.02 14.08
N LEU A 31 2.02 -0.11 12.95
CA LEU A 31 1.18 -1.27 12.65
C LEU A 31 2.00 -2.54 12.52
N THR A 32 3.17 -2.50 11.88
CA THR A 32 4.04 -3.69 11.76
C THR A 32 4.43 -4.24 13.13
N ILE A 33 4.79 -3.36 14.06
CA ILE A 33 5.11 -3.73 15.45
C ILE A 33 3.85 -4.19 16.19
N ARG A 34 2.73 -3.46 16.06
CA ARG A 34 1.48 -3.78 16.77
C ARG A 34 0.85 -5.09 16.32
N LEU A 35 1.07 -5.49 15.07
CA LEU A 35 0.65 -6.77 14.51
C LEU A 35 1.71 -7.88 14.70
N ASP A 36 2.76 -7.69 15.49
CA ASP A 36 3.80 -8.70 15.76
C ASP A 36 4.40 -9.33 14.50
N PHE A 37 4.60 -8.53 13.45
CA PHE A 37 5.07 -9.00 12.13
C PHE A 37 4.23 -10.13 11.53
N LEU A 38 2.94 -10.23 11.90
CA LEU A 38 2.02 -11.26 11.41
C LEU A 38 1.91 -11.27 9.88
N THR A 39 1.86 -10.09 9.27
CA THR A 39 1.80 -9.90 7.82
C THR A 39 3.02 -10.49 7.11
N TRP A 40 4.21 -10.26 7.67
CA TRP A 40 5.47 -10.78 7.16
C TRP A 40 5.59 -12.28 7.32
N ARG A 41 5.27 -12.81 8.51
CA ARG A 41 5.34 -14.25 8.81
C ARG A 41 4.36 -15.05 7.95
N ASN A 42 3.17 -14.51 7.73
CA ASN A 42 2.12 -15.20 6.99
C ASN A 42 2.17 -14.94 5.48
N LEU A 43 3.06 -14.06 4.99
CA LEU A 43 3.12 -13.72 3.57
C LEU A 43 3.30 -14.95 2.67
N GLY A 44 4.22 -15.86 3.03
CA GLY A 44 4.45 -17.09 2.27
C GLY A 44 3.25 -18.03 2.26
N TYR A 45 2.57 -18.17 3.41
CA TYR A 45 1.35 -18.98 3.52
C TYR A 45 0.21 -18.36 2.68
N SER A 46 0.02 -17.05 2.77
CA SER A 46 -1.00 -16.31 2.03
C SER A 46 -0.79 -16.43 0.52
N LEU A 47 0.44 -16.27 0.03
CA LEU A 47 0.76 -16.46 -1.39
C LEU A 47 0.47 -17.90 -1.85
N LYS A 48 0.90 -18.91 -1.07
CA LYS A 48 0.61 -20.32 -1.39
C LYS A 48 -0.89 -20.59 -1.49
N LYS A 49 -1.68 -20.01 -0.58
CA LYS A 49 -3.15 -20.13 -0.58
C LYS A 49 -3.78 -19.41 -1.77
N LEU A 50 -3.29 -18.22 -2.12
CA LEU A 50 -3.76 -17.43 -3.25
C LEU A 50 -3.47 -18.07 -4.62
N PHE A 51 -2.37 -18.80 -4.77
CA PHE A 51 -2.03 -19.52 -6.01
C PHE A 51 -2.53 -20.98 -6.05
N SER A 52 -3.18 -21.45 -4.98
CA SER A 52 -3.79 -22.78 -4.95
C SER A 52 -4.93 -22.92 -5.98
N LYS A 53 -5.30 -24.15 -6.33
CA LYS A 53 -6.47 -24.38 -7.20
C LYS A 53 -7.79 -23.98 -6.52
N GLU A 54 -7.83 -23.95 -5.19
CA GLU A 54 -9.02 -23.60 -4.42
C GLU A 54 -9.33 -22.10 -4.43
N SER A 55 -8.33 -21.22 -4.54
CA SER A 55 -8.54 -19.75 -4.57
C SER A 55 -9.15 -19.24 -5.87
N ARG A 56 -9.25 -20.10 -6.89
CA ARG A 56 -9.89 -19.83 -8.19
C ARG A 56 -11.36 -20.27 -8.23
N LYS A 57 -11.86 -20.93 -7.18
CA LYS A 57 -13.26 -21.34 -7.06
C LYS A 57 -14.01 -20.32 -6.20
N THR A 58 -15.22 -19.96 -6.62
CA THR A 58 -16.14 -19.08 -5.86
C THR A 58 -16.96 -19.86 -4.82
N ASP A 59 -16.89 -21.19 -4.82
CA ASP A 59 -17.85 -22.10 -4.18
C ASP A 59 -17.71 -22.26 -2.64
N ASN A 60 -16.65 -21.68 -2.03
CA ASN A 60 -16.30 -21.93 -0.62
C ASN A 60 -16.49 -20.73 0.33
N GLY A 61 -17.29 -19.70 -0.02
CA GLY A 61 -17.56 -18.58 0.90
C GLY A 61 -18.56 -17.51 0.41
N GLN A 62 -18.96 -16.59 1.31
CA GLN A 62 -19.88 -15.45 1.06
C GLN A 62 -19.25 -14.31 0.24
N GLY A 63 -18.54 -14.61 -0.85
CA GLY A 63 -17.87 -13.62 -1.70
C GLY A 63 -18.31 -13.72 -3.16
N ASP A 64 -18.57 -12.56 -3.79
CA ASP A 64 -19.05 -12.49 -5.18
C ASP A 64 -17.99 -12.89 -6.22
N ILE A 65 -16.71 -12.84 -5.83
CA ILE A 65 -15.57 -13.13 -6.71
C ILE A 65 -14.55 -14.04 -6.01
N SER A 66 -13.82 -14.83 -6.80
CA SER A 66 -12.77 -15.69 -6.27
C SER A 66 -11.65 -14.85 -5.62
N PRO A 67 -10.99 -15.34 -4.55
CA PRO A 67 -9.85 -14.65 -3.93
C PRO A 67 -8.73 -14.28 -4.91
N PHE A 68 -8.51 -15.11 -5.93
CA PHE A 68 -7.54 -14.81 -7.00
C PHE A 68 -8.01 -13.66 -7.90
N SER A 69 -9.28 -13.64 -8.29
CA SER A 69 -9.86 -12.54 -9.08
C SER A 69 -9.81 -11.21 -8.31
N ALA A 70 -10.15 -11.21 -7.02
CA ALA A 70 -10.07 -10.02 -6.17
C ALA A 70 -8.64 -9.44 -6.11
N LEU A 71 -7.64 -10.31 -5.95
CA LEU A 71 -6.24 -9.91 -5.99
C LEU A 71 -5.86 -9.29 -7.35
N MET A 72 -6.28 -9.91 -8.46
CA MET A 72 -5.97 -9.41 -9.80
C MET A 72 -6.64 -8.07 -10.06
N THR A 73 -7.87 -7.85 -9.59
CA THR A 73 -8.54 -6.54 -9.65
C THR A 73 -7.77 -5.48 -8.87
N ALA A 74 -7.33 -5.78 -7.65
CA ALA A 74 -6.53 -4.85 -6.86
C ALA A 74 -5.15 -4.57 -7.49
N LEU A 75 -4.52 -5.58 -8.10
CA LEU A 75 -3.25 -5.43 -8.78
C LEU A 75 -3.39 -4.58 -10.05
N ALA A 76 -4.43 -4.81 -10.85
CA ALA A 76 -4.72 -4.01 -12.03
C ALA A 76 -4.99 -2.54 -11.69
N ALA A 77 -5.62 -2.27 -10.55
CA ALA A 77 -5.86 -0.90 -10.07
C ALA A 77 -4.58 -0.20 -9.57
N THR A 78 -3.56 -0.95 -9.16
CA THR A 78 -2.35 -0.40 -8.53
C THR A 78 -1.13 -0.42 -9.44
N VAL A 79 -1.06 -1.31 -10.43
CA VAL A 79 0.01 -1.39 -11.42
C VAL A 79 -0.40 -0.64 -12.68
N GLY A 80 0.28 0.47 -12.96
CA GLY A 80 0.04 1.25 -14.17
C GLY A 80 1.24 2.10 -14.56
N THR A 81 1.05 2.94 -15.58
CA THR A 81 2.08 3.85 -16.13
C THR A 81 2.68 4.74 -15.05
N GLY A 82 1.88 5.13 -14.05
CA GLY A 82 2.33 5.93 -12.90
C GLY A 82 3.43 5.27 -12.08
N ASN A 83 3.45 3.94 -11.94
CA ASN A 83 4.53 3.25 -11.24
C ASN A 83 5.81 3.22 -12.07
N ILE A 84 5.70 3.10 -13.40
CA ILE A 84 6.87 3.08 -14.30
C ILE A 84 7.52 4.47 -14.35
N VAL A 85 6.72 5.49 -14.66
CA VAL A 85 7.20 6.88 -14.75
C VAL A 85 7.61 7.39 -13.37
N GLY A 86 6.85 7.08 -12.32
CA GLY A 86 7.16 7.51 -10.95
C GLY A 86 8.48 6.95 -10.44
N VAL A 87 8.77 5.66 -10.68
CA VAL A 87 10.07 5.06 -10.34
C VAL A 87 11.19 5.71 -11.15
N ALA A 88 10.99 5.94 -12.45
CA ALA A 88 11.99 6.60 -13.30
C ALA A 88 12.29 8.03 -12.82
N THR A 89 11.27 8.83 -12.52
CA THR A 89 11.43 10.20 -11.98
C THR A 89 12.10 10.18 -10.62
N ALA A 90 11.73 9.26 -9.72
CA ALA A 90 12.36 9.13 -8.41
C ALA A 90 13.85 8.77 -8.52
N MET A 91 14.22 7.93 -9.49
CA MET A 91 15.60 7.55 -9.74
C MET A 91 16.43 8.69 -10.35
N VAL A 92 15.84 9.45 -11.28
CA VAL A 92 16.51 10.60 -11.90
C VAL A 92 16.73 11.74 -10.90
N LEU A 93 15.74 12.02 -10.04
CA LEU A 93 15.81 13.12 -9.07
C LEU A 93 16.52 12.73 -7.77
N GLY A 94 16.32 11.50 -7.28
CA GLY A 94 16.83 11.02 -5.99
C GLY A 94 18.04 10.09 -6.09
N GLY A 95 18.50 9.76 -7.30
CA GLY A 95 19.57 8.81 -7.55
C GLY A 95 19.17 7.35 -7.29
N PRO A 96 20.12 6.41 -7.42
CA PRO A 96 19.86 4.97 -7.28
C PRO A 96 19.41 4.57 -5.86
N GLY A 97 19.73 5.38 -4.85
CA GLY A 97 19.31 5.17 -3.46
C GLY A 97 17.80 5.25 -3.24
N ALA A 98 17.05 5.89 -4.16
CA ALA A 98 15.60 5.96 -4.10
C ALA A 98 14.94 4.57 -4.11
N LEU A 99 15.50 3.60 -4.85
CA LEU A 99 14.96 2.24 -4.94
C LEU A 99 14.98 1.53 -3.57
N VAL A 100 16.05 1.71 -2.80
CA VAL A 100 16.17 1.11 -1.46
C VAL A 100 15.07 1.64 -0.55
N TRP A 101 14.81 2.95 -0.58
CA TRP A 101 13.74 3.58 0.19
C TRP A 101 12.34 3.17 -0.29
N MET A 102 12.15 2.95 -1.59
CA MET A 102 10.88 2.43 -2.10
C MET A 102 10.60 1.01 -1.59
N TRP A 103 11.61 0.14 -1.52
CA TRP A 103 11.45 -1.19 -0.94
C TRP A 103 11.18 -1.15 0.57
N ILE A 104 11.89 -0.30 1.32
CA ILE A 104 11.64 -0.12 2.77
C ILE A 104 10.22 0.43 3.02
N SER A 105 9.77 1.39 2.21
CA SER A 105 8.40 1.91 2.31
C SER A 105 7.36 0.84 1.97
N ALA A 106 7.57 0.07 0.89
CA ALA A 106 6.70 -1.03 0.52
C ALA A 106 6.62 -2.11 1.60
N ALA A 107 7.76 -2.43 2.22
CA ALA A 107 7.88 -3.36 3.33
C ALA A 107 6.92 -2.98 4.47
N PHE A 108 6.97 -1.75 4.97
CA PHE A 108 6.04 -1.29 6.02
C PHE A 108 4.61 -1.09 5.50
N GLY A 109 4.46 -0.76 4.22
CA GLY A 109 3.16 -0.58 3.57
C GLY A 109 2.29 -1.84 3.52
N ILE A 110 2.89 -3.04 3.53
CA ILE A 110 2.14 -4.31 3.60
C ILE A 110 1.26 -4.35 4.85
N SER A 111 1.78 -3.92 6.00
CA SER A 111 1.05 -3.91 7.26
C SER A 111 -0.10 -2.89 7.25
N THR A 112 0.12 -1.72 6.67
CA THR A 112 -0.92 -0.70 6.50
C THR A 112 -2.05 -1.21 5.61
N LYS A 113 -1.72 -1.77 4.45
CA LYS A 113 -2.72 -2.32 3.52
C LYS A 113 -3.50 -3.49 4.12
N PHE A 114 -2.84 -4.34 4.90
CA PHE A 114 -3.54 -5.42 5.61
C PHE A 114 -4.54 -4.87 6.64
N ALA A 115 -4.17 -3.85 7.39
CA ALA A 115 -5.07 -3.20 8.35
C ALA A 115 -6.28 -2.56 7.63
N GLU A 116 -6.05 -1.84 6.52
CA GLU A 116 -7.12 -1.26 5.69
C GLU A 116 -8.12 -2.30 5.20
N CYS A 117 -7.64 -3.43 4.67
CA CYS A 117 -8.49 -4.53 4.21
C CYS A 117 -9.23 -5.19 5.38
N SER A 118 -8.58 -5.38 6.52
CA SER A 118 -9.20 -5.98 7.71
C SER A 118 -10.30 -5.10 8.29
N LEU A 119 -10.09 -3.78 8.33
CA LEU A 119 -11.12 -2.82 8.74
C LEU A 119 -12.27 -2.81 7.73
N SER A 120 -11.97 -2.83 6.43
CA SER A 120 -13.00 -2.89 5.38
C SER A 120 -13.91 -4.11 5.54
N LEU A 121 -13.37 -5.27 5.92
CA LEU A 121 -14.17 -6.47 6.18
C LEU A 121 -15.02 -6.34 7.45
N LYS A 122 -14.50 -5.70 8.50
CA LYS A 122 -15.24 -5.52 9.76
C LYS A 122 -16.41 -4.55 9.64
N TYR A 123 -16.27 -3.52 8.82
CA TYR A 123 -17.28 -2.45 8.65
C TYR A 123 -18.10 -2.60 7.36
N ARG A 124 -17.90 -3.69 6.61
CA ARG A 124 -18.77 -4.05 5.49
C ARG A 124 -20.09 -4.58 6.04
N THR A 125 -21.16 -3.81 5.83
CA THR A 125 -22.55 -4.19 6.09
C THR A 125 -23.03 -5.27 5.13
#